data_AF-A0A8S3IUN1-F1
#
_entry.id   AF-A0A8S3IUN1-F1
#
_cell.length_a   1.000
_cell.length_b   1.000
_cell.length_c   1.000
_cell.angle_alpha   90.00
_cell.angle_beta   90.00
_cell.angle_gamma   90.00
#
_symmetry.space_group_name_H-M   'P 1'
#
loop_
_entity.id
_entity.type
_entity.pdbx_description
1 polymer ?
#
loop_
_entity_poly.entity_id
_entity_poly.type
_entity_poly.pdbx_seq_one_letter_code
_entity_poly.pdbx_strand_id
1 'polypeptide(L)'
;NKRVIVLSTFDPDCASILRRKQTLFPVLFLTQGEKSDAPQFLDVRTWSINIGLCFIVAEHLSGLAAPALDIITDKDFVKHVKDNGKLLFIWGDEANDKDVSKCLIDLKVDGLIFDHAAELRDEQSTTENLFIGKT
;
A
#
# COMPACT_ATOMS: atom_id res chain seq x y z
N ASN A 1 10.74 21.63 -9.41
CA ASN A 1 10.10 20.61 -8.54
C ASN A 1 9.15 19.74 -9.35
N LYS A 2 9.42 18.44 -9.44
CA LYS A 2 8.51 17.46 -10.08
C LYS A 2 7.71 16.78 -8.97
N ARG A 3 6.40 17.03 -8.90
CA ARG A 3 5.50 16.37 -7.95
C ARG A 3 5.41 14.88 -8.30
N VAL A 4 5.65 14.02 -7.32
CA VAL A 4 5.39 12.58 -7.45
C VAL A 4 3.88 12.38 -7.32
N ILE A 5 3.28 11.67 -8.28
CA ILE A 5 1.86 11.34 -8.31
C ILE A 5 1.76 9.82 -8.39
N VAL A 6 1.00 9.22 -7.46
CA VAL A 6 0.67 7.80 -7.43
C VAL A 6 -0.85 7.69 -7.61
N LEU A 7 -1.27 6.77 -8.47
CA LEU A 7 -2.68 6.46 -8.69
C LEU A 7 -3.01 5.15 -8.00
N SER A 8 -4.18 5.06 -7.38
CA SER A 8 -4.56 3.87 -6.63
C SER A 8 -6.07 3.63 -6.66
N THR A 9 -6.50 2.37 -6.68
CA THR A 9 -7.93 2.01 -6.72
C THR A 9 -8.20 0.64 -6.11
N PHE A 10 -9.41 0.43 -5.58
CA PHE A 10 -9.94 -0.88 -5.17
C PHE A 10 -10.49 -1.69 -6.35
N ASP A 11 -10.72 -1.06 -7.50
CA ASP A 11 -11.25 -1.73 -8.69
C ASP A 11 -10.09 -2.29 -9.54
N PRO A 12 -9.96 -3.64 -9.67
CA PRO A 12 -8.84 -4.22 -10.38
C PRO A 12 -8.87 -3.94 -11.90
N ASP A 13 -10.05 -3.80 -12.50
CA ASP A 13 -10.17 -3.51 -13.94
C ASP A 13 -9.73 -2.07 -14.23
N CYS A 14 -10.10 -1.13 -13.35
CA CYS A 14 -9.59 0.23 -13.38
C CYS A 14 -8.06 0.26 -13.22
N ALA A 15 -7.49 -0.50 -12.28
CA ALA A 15 -6.04 -0.59 -12.10
C ALA A 15 -5.35 -1.09 -13.38
N SER A 16 -5.91 -2.11 -14.02
CA SER A 16 -5.43 -2.68 -15.27
C SER A 16 -5.47 -1.67 -16.41
N ILE A 17 -6.59 -0.95 -16.56
CA ILE A 17 -6.75 0.09 -17.60
C ILE A 17 -5.79 1.25 -17.37
N LEU A 18 -5.63 1.72 -16.13
CA LEU A 18 -4.69 2.79 -15.78
C LEU A 18 -3.26 2.41 -16.17
N ARG A 19 -2.84 1.18 -15.87
CA ARG A 19 -1.50 0.68 -16.22
C ARG A 19 -1.26 0.58 -17.73
N ARG A 20 -2.29 0.22 -18.49
CA ARG A 20 -2.22 0.09 -19.96
C ARG A 20 -2.23 1.45 -20.66
N LYS A 21 -2.96 2.43 -20.11
CA LYS A 21 -3.07 3.78 -20.69
C LYS A 21 -1.84 4.64 -20.45
N GLN A 22 -1.09 4.38 -19.38
CA GLN A 22 0.07 5.20 -19.03
C GLN A 22 1.10 4.43 -18.19
N THR A 23 2.35 4.88 -18.27
CA THR A 23 3.48 4.33 -17.49
C THR A 23 4.20 5.39 -16.66
N LEU A 24 3.71 6.63 -16.68
CA LEU A 24 4.31 7.80 -16.04
C LEU A 24 4.10 7.83 -14.52
N PHE A 25 2.92 7.43 -14.07
CA PHE A 25 2.52 7.41 -12.67
C PHE A 25 2.44 5.97 -12.17
N PRO A 26 3.06 5.64 -11.03
CA PRO A 26 2.85 4.35 -10.38
C PRO A 26 1.37 4.09 -10.15
N VAL A 27 0.95 2.85 -10.41
CA VAL A 27 -0.42 2.39 -10.16
C VAL A 27 -0.38 1.34 -9.07
N LEU A 28 -1.12 1.59 -7.99
CA LEU A 28 -1.30 0.65 -6.90
C LEU A 28 -2.72 0.08 -6.91
N PHE A 29 -2.82 -1.19 -6.58
CA PHE A 29 -4.11 -1.83 -6.32
C PHE A 29 -4.36 -1.89 -4.81
N LEU A 30 -5.56 -1.50 -4.36
CA LEU A 30 -5.96 -1.61 -2.97
C LEU A 30 -6.66 -2.95 -2.75
N THR A 31 -6.11 -3.78 -1.87
CA THR A 31 -6.79 -4.97 -1.36
C THR A 31 -7.57 -4.63 -0.08
N GLN A 32 -8.68 -5.32 0.16
CA GLN A 32 -9.41 -5.26 1.43
C GLN A 32 -8.77 -6.14 2.51
N GLY A 33 -7.82 -7.00 2.15
CA GLY A 33 -7.25 -7.97 3.07
C GLY A 33 -8.29 -8.96 3.62
N GLU A 34 -7.82 -9.87 4.46
CA GLU A 34 -8.66 -10.91 5.06
C GLU A 34 -9.28 -10.47 6.39
N LYS A 35 -8.73 -9.41 6.99
CA LYS A 35 -9.06 -8.99 8.35
C LYS A 35 -9.97 -7.77 8.43
N SER A 36 -10.50 -7.26 7.31
CA SER A 36 -11.40 -6.11 7.33
C SER A 36 -12.76 -6.43 7.96
N ASP A 37 -13.24 -5.54 8.83
CA ASP A 37 -14.62 -5.56 9.35
C ASP A 37 -15.66 -5.14 8.29
N ALA A 38 -15.22 -4.56 7.18
CA ALA A 38 -16.10 -4.18 6.09
C ALA A 38 -16.55 -5.41 5.28
N PRO A 39 -17.75 -5.38 4.67
CA PRO A 39 -18.16 -6.42 3.73
C PRO A 39 -17.13 -6.58 2.61
N GLN A 40 -16.73 -7.84 2.37
CA GLN A 40 -15.87 -8.20 1.27
C GLN A 40 -16.55 -7.83 -0.07
N PHE A 41 -15.78 -7.24 -0.98
CA PHE A 41 -16.22 -6.98 -2.34
C PHE A 41 -16.50 -8.31 -3.06
N LEU A 42 -17.30 -8.27 -4.11
CA LEU A 42 -17.60 -9.48 -4.89
C LEU A 42 -16.40 -10.00 -5.69
N ASP A 43 -15.41 -9.13 -5.93
CA ASP A 43 -14.22 -9.47 -6.71
C ASP A 43 -13.17 -10.13 -5.83
N VAL A 44 -12.92 -11.42 -6.07
CA VAL A 44 -11.95 -12.23 -5.32
C VAL A 44 -10.53 -11.65 -5.33
N ARG A 45 -10.19 -10.81 -6.32
CA ARG A 45 -8.88 -10.17 -6.40
C ARG A 45 -8.61 -9.23 -5.23
N THR A 46 -9.64 -8.75 -4.55
CA THR A 46 -9.50 -7.82 -3.42
C THR A 46 -9.35 -8.51 -2.07
N TRP A 47 -9.61 -9.82 -1.97
CA TRP A 47 -9.87 -10.51 -0.70
C TRP A 47 -8.65 -10.78 0.18
N SER A 48 -7.45 -10.82 -0.38
CA SER A 48 -6.24 -11.05 0.41
C SER A 48 -5.01 -10.42 -0.23
N ILE A 49 -3.98 -10.20 0.58
CA ILE A 49 -2.69 -9.72 0.11
C ILE A 49 -2.08 -10.66 -0.92
N ASN A 50 -2.20 -11.98 -0.72
CA ASN A 50 -1.66 -12.97 -1.65
C ASN A 50 -2.35 -12.92 -3.02
N ILE A 51 -3.68 -12.90 -3.06
CA ILE A 51 -4.42 -12.82 -4.34
C ILE A 51 -4.15 -11.47 -5.01
N GLY A 52 -4.16 -10.37 -4.24
CA GLY A 52 -3.81 -9.05 -4.73
C GLY A 52 -2.39 -8.99 -5.31
N LEU A 53 -1.42 -9.63 -4.65
CA LEU A 53 -0.03 -9.70 -5.12
C LEU A 53 0.07 -10.47 -6.44
N CYS A 54 -0.58 -11.62 -6.55
CA CYS A 54 -0.65 -12.37 -7.81
C CYS A 54 -1.22 -11.51 -8.95
N PHE A 55 -2.29 -10.77 -8.68
CA PHE A 55 -2.92 -9.87 -9.64
C PHE A 55 -1.97 -8.74 -10.09
N ILE A 56 -1.33 -8.02 -9.15
CA ILE A 56 -0.44 -6.90 -9.51
C ILE A 56 0.83 -7.35 -10.23
N VAL A 57 1.29 -8.58 -9.98
CA VAL A 57 2.41 -9.17 -10.71
C VAL A 57 1.98 -9.47 -12.15
N ALA A 58 0.83 -10.12 -12.33
CA ALA A 58 0.29 -10.47 -13.65
C ALA A 58 -0.04 -9.23 -14.51
N GLU A 59 -0.61 -8.18 -13.92
CA GLU A 59 -0.96 -6.94 -14.61
C GLU A 59 0.19 -5.92 -14.67
N HIS A 60 1.38 -6.28 -14.19
CA HIS A 60 2.56 -5.41 -14.14
C HIS A 60 2.30 -4.07 -13.43
N LEU A 61 1.43 -4.04 -12.42
CA LEU A 61 1.21 -2.85 -11.60
C LEU A 61 2.45 -2.55 -10.74
N SER A 62 2.52 -1.31 -10.24
CA SER A 62 3.67 -0.83 -9.47
C SER A 62 3.68 -1.35 -8.03
N GLY A 63 2.52 -1.69 -7.47
CA GLY A 63 2.45 -2.17 -6.09
C GLY A 63 1.04 -2.42 -5.57
N LEU A 64 0.99 -2.72 -4.27
CA LEU A 64 -0.21 -3.01 -3.50
C LEU A 64 -0.37 -1.98 -2.38
N ALA A 65 -1.61 -1.67 -2.04
CA ALA A 65 -1.98 -0.98 -0.82
C ALA A 65 -2.86 -1.91 0.03
N ALA A 66 -2.42 -2.22 1.25
CA ALA A 66 -3.02 -3.24 2.11
C ALA A 66 -3.46 -2.67 3.47
N PRO A 67 -4.48 -3.27 4.13
CA PRO A 67 -4.89 -2.86 5.47
C PRO A 67 -3.77 -3.08 6.49
N ALA A 68 -3.67 -2.18 7.46
CA ALA A 68 -2.71 -2.26 8.55
C ALA A 68 -2.89 -3.54 9.38
N LEU A 69 -4.13 -3.94 9.63
CA LEU A 69 -4.47 -5.11 10.44
C LEU A 69 -3.87 -6.42 9.88
N ASP A 70 -3.89 -6.61 8.56
CA ASP A 70 -3.26 -7.78 7.92
C ASP A 70 -1.74 -7.78 8.13
N ILE A 71 -1.09 -6.62 8.02
CA ILE A 71 0.38 -6.49 8.13
C ILE A 71 0.88 -6.62 9.57
N ILE A 72 0.14 -6.10 10.56
CA ILE A 72 0.50 -6.27 11.97
C ILE A 72 0.29 -7.72 12.43
N THR A 73 -0.68 -8.41 11.82
CA THR A 73 -0.97 -9.83 12.09
C THR A 73 0.12 -10.72 11.51
N ASP A 74 0.52 -10.46 10.26
CA ASP A 74 1.58 -11.19 9.57
C ASP A 74 2.56 -10.24 8.88
N LYS A 75 3.71 -10.06 9.52
CA LYS A 75 4.77 -9.15 9.06
C LYS A 75 5.52 -9.70 7.85
N ASP A 76 5.43 -11.00 7.57
CA ASP A 76 6.11 -11.62 6.43
C ASP A 76 5.53 -11.14 5.09
N PHE A 77 4.30 -10.61 5.09
CA PHE A 77 3.71 -9.96 3.91
C PHE A 77 4.57 -8.80 3.38
N VAL A 78 5.23 -8.05 4.27
CA VAL A 78 6.12 -6.96 3.82
C VAL A 78 7.26 -7.53 3.00
N LYS A 79 7.94 -8.57 3.51
CA LYS A 79 9.01 -9.23 2.78
C LYS A 79 8.48 -9.84 1.47
N HIS A 80 7.33 -10.51 1.51
CA HIS A 80 6.76 -11.19 0.37
C HIS A 80 6.45 -10.26 -0.81
N VAL A 81 5.83 -9.10 -0.53
CA VAL A 81 5.54 -8.08 -1.56
C VAL A 81 6.83 -7.48 -2.11
N LYS A 82 7.80 -7.18 -1.25
CA LYS A 82 9.08 -6.56 -1.65
C LYS A 82 9.99 -7.51 -2.44
N ASP A 83 10.01 -8.81 -2.12
CA ASP A 83 10.73 -9.83 -2.89
C ASP A 83 10.23 -9.91 -4.34
N ASN A 84 8.98 -9.52 -4.61
CA ASN A 84 8.41 -9.41 -5.96
C ASN A 84 8.68 -8.06 -6.64
N GLY A 85 9.51 -7.20 -6.04
CA GLY A 85 9.84 -5.87 -6.58
C GLY A 85 8.64 -4.91 -6.63
N LYS A 86 7.65 -5.11 -5.75
CA LYS A 86 6.42 -4.32 -5.69
C LYS A 86 6.47 -3.33 -4.53
N LEU A 87 5.90 -2.15 -4.76
CA LEU A 87 5.67 -1.18 -3.68
C LEU A 87 4.58 -1.69 -2.74
N LEU A 88 4.72 -1.41 -1.44
CA LEU A 88 3.72 -1.74 -0.43
C LEU A 88 3.35 -0.50 0.39
N PHE A 89 2.10 -0.06 0.25
CA PHE A 89 1.51 1.01 1.06
C PHE A 89 0.54 0.41 2.06
N ILE A 90 0.46 1.00 3.25
CA ILE A 90 -0.45 0.52 4.29
C ILE A 90 -1.51 1.59 4.55
N TRP A 91 -2.76 1.16 4.70
CA TRP A 91 -3.90 2.01 5.04
C TRP A 91 -4.71 1.38 6.18
N GLY A 92 -5.57 2.16 6.85
CA GLY A 92 -6.48 1.65 7.87
C GLY A 92 -6.39 2.44 9.17
N ASP A 93 -7.45 2.34 9.97
CA ASP A 93 -7.58 3.14 11.20
C ASP A 93 -6.52 2.77 12.24
N GLU A 94 -6.03 1.53 12.22
CA GLU A 94 -4.96 1.07 13.10
C GLU A 94 -3.64 1.82 12.84
N ALA A 95 -3.43 2.32 11.63
CA ALA A 95 -2.24 3.10 11.30
C ALA A 95 -2.25 4.50 11.96
N ASN A 96 -3.36 4.93 12.55
CA ASN A 96 -3.42 6.16 13.36
C ASN A 96 -2.81 5.97 14.76
N ASP A 97 -2.62 4.74 15.24
CA ASP A 97 -1.91 4.47 16.48
C ASP A 97 -0.39 4.70 16.32
N LYS A 98 0.23 5.38 17.30
CA LYS A 98 1.65 5.76 17.23
C LYS A 98 2.59 4.56 17.29
N ASP A 99 2.25 3.54 18.07
CA ASP A 99 3.09 2.35 18.19
C ASP A 99 2.95 1.47 16.94
N VAL A 100 1.74 1.38 16.38
CA VAL A 100 1.49 0.69 15.11
C VAL A 100 2.21 1.37 13.95
N SER A 101 2.02 2.68 13.78
CA SER A 101 2.69 3.44 12.71
C SER A 101 4.21 3.35 12.80
N LYS A 102 4.79 3.45 14.01
CA LYS A 102 6.22 3.23 14.24
C LYS A 102 6.64 1.81 13.86
N CYS A 103 5.88 0.79 14.24
CA CYS A 103 6.15 -0.59 13.85
C CYS A 103 6.15 -0.75 12.32
N LEU A 104 5.20 -0.15 11.61
CA LEU A 104 5.11 -0.22 10.15
C LEU A 104 6.28 0.51 9.47
N ILE A 105 6.71 1.65 10.01
CA ILE A 105 7.92 2.38 9.57
C ILE A 105 9.17 1.51 9.76
N ASP A 106 9.30 0.84 10.91
CA ASP A 106 10.43 -0.03 11.21
C ASP A 106 10.47 -1.25 10.28
N LEU A 107 9.31 -1.75 9.85
CA LEU A 107 9.17 -2.79 8.81
C LEU A 107 9.56 -2.33 7.40
N LYS A 108 9.87 -1.05 7.20
CA LYS A 108 10.26 -0.48 5.90
C LYS A 108 9.17 -0.64 4.84
N VAL A 109 7.91 -0.43 5.19
CA VAL A 109 6.86 -0.23 4.18
C VAL A 109 7.14 1.02 3.37
N ASP A 110 6.71 1.06 2.11
CA ASP A 110 7.05 2.18 1.22
C ASP A 110 6.15 3.40 1.47
N GLY A 111 5.00 3.20 2.11
CA GLY A 111 3.99 4.22 2.33
C GLY A 111 3.01 3.94 3.47
N LEU A 112 2.59 5.00 4.17
CA LEU A 112 1.50 4.96 5.14
C LEU A 112 0.40 5.98 4.74
N ILE A 113 -0.85 5.53 4.74
CA ILE A 113 -2.05 6.32 4.46
C ILE A 113 -2.89 6.33 5.73
N PHE A 114 -2.96 7.48 6.39
CA PHE A 114 -3.62 7.66 7.68
C PHE A 114 -4.05 9.13 7.85
N ASP A 115 -4.94 9.41 8.79
CA ASP A 115 -5.63 10.71 8.87
C ASP A 115 -4.80 11.77 9.61
N HIS A 116 -4.05 11.37 10.64
CA HIS A 116 -3.33 12.28 11.55
C HIS A 116 -1.91 12.66 11.07
N ALA A 117 -1.73 12.89 9.77
CA ALA A 117 -0.40 13.12 9.18
C ALA A 117 0.36 14.36 9.71
N ALA A 118 -0.35 15.33 10.29
CA ALA A 118 0.27 16.50 10.91
C ALA A 118 1.07 16.16 12.17
N GLU A 119 0.62 15.17 12.96
CA GLU A 119 1.22 14.84 14.26
C GLU A 119 2.58 14.12 14.10
N LEU A 120 2.74 13.30 13.06
CA LEU A 120 4.04 12.67 12.76
C LEU A 120 5.08 13.67 12.22
N ARG A 121 4.64 14.76 11.58
CA ARG A 121 5.56 15.78 11.02
C ARG A 121 6.32 16.53 12.11
N ASP A 122 5.68 16.77 13.26
CA ASP A 122 6.29 17.52 14.36
C ASP A 122 7.26 16.64 15.17
N GLU A 123 7.03 15.33 15.25
CA GLU A 123 7.91 14.38 15.94
C GLU A 123 9.09 13.93 15.07
N GLN A 124 8.92 13.86 13.75
CA GLN A 124 9.98 13.47 12.80
C GLN A 124 10.50 14.65 11.98
N SER A 125 11.24 15.56 12.63
CA SER A 125 11.98 16.62 11.91
C SER A 125 13.09 16.07 10.99
N THR A 126 13.34 14.75 11.02
CA THR A 126 14.24 14.07 10.09
C THR A 126 13.85 12.60 10.03
N THR A 127 13.22 12.16 8.93
CA THR A 127 13.58 10.96 8.11
C THR A 127 12.42 10.59 7.18
N GLU A 128 12.53 11.00 5.93
CA GLU A 128 12.18 10.25 4.70
C GLU A 128 11.27 9.02 4.83
N ASN A 129 9.94 9.20 4.97
CA ASN A 129 8.95 8.21 4.54
C ASN A 129 7.81 8.87 3.74
N LEU A 130 8.18 9.83 2.90
CA LEU A 130 7.33 10.42 1.88
C LEU A 130 7.92 10.04 0.53
N PHE A 131 7.40 8.98 -0.09
CA PHE A 131 7.76 8.46 -1.43
C PHE A 131 8.95 9.14 -2.10
N ILE A 132 10.17 8.70 -1.78
CA ILE A 132 11.33 9.00 -2.62
C ILE A 132 11.41 7.87 -3.65
N GLY A 133 10.64 8.02 -4.73
CA GLY A 133 10.85 7.22 -5.93
C GLY A 133 12.26 7.50 -6.45
N LYS A 134 13.22 6.62 -6.17
CA LYS A 134 14.43 6.51 -6.96
C LYS A 134 14.16 5.54 -8.09
N THR A 135 13.97 6.09 -9.29
CA THR A 135 14.18 5.41 -10.57
C THR A 135 15.57 4.81 -10.63
#